data_AF-A0A0T7GDW3-F1
#
_entry.id   AF-A0A0T7GDW3-F1
#
_cell.length_a   1.000
_cell.length_b   1.000
_cell.length_c   1.000
_cell.angle_alpha   90.00
_cell.angle_beta   90.00
_cell.angle_gamma   90.00
#
_symmetry.space_group_name_H-M   'P 1'
#
loop_
_entity.id
_entity.type
_entity.pdbx_description
1 polymer ?
#
loop_
_entity_poly.entity_id
_entity_poly.type
_entity_poly.pdbx_seq_one_letter_code
_entity_poly.pdbx_strand_id
1 'polypeptide(L)' 'MNDTSRKAGNNMMKFVTAILAAALVIGAVYFFFLTPGEPTGPQTPPSPHAIDQTK' A
#
# COMPACT_ATOMS: atom_id res chain seq x y z
N MET A 1 -41.12 -10.44 -3.79
CA MET A 1 -40.18 -9.61 -4.59
C MET A 1 -38.84 -9.42 -3.86
N ASN A 2 -38.39 -10.42 -3.13
CA ASN A 2 -37.31 -10.36 -2.14
C ASN A 2 -36.03 -10.99 -2.70
N ASP A 3 -36.16 -12.00 -3.56
CA ASP A 3 -35.04 -12.70 -4.18
C ASP A 3 -34.36 -11.88 -5.29
N THR A 4 -35.14 -11.10 -6.04
CA THR A 4 -34.63 -10.26 -7.14
C THR A 4 -33.72 -9.14 -6.62
N SER A 5 -34.11 -8.44 -5.54
CA SER A 5 -33.29 -7.38 -4.94
C SER A 5 -32.02 -7.93 -4.29
N ARG A 6 -32.08 -9.12 -3.67
CA ARG A 6 -30.91 -9.76 -3.07
C ARG A 6 -29.92 -10.24 -4.14
N LYS A 7 -30.42 -10.76 -5.26
CA LYS A 7 -29.60 -11.21 -6.39
C LYS A 7 -28.96 -10.04 -7.15
N ALA A 8 -29.70 -8.93 -7.32
CA ALA A 8 -29.18 -7.70 -7.90
C ALA A 8 -28.07 -7.07 -7.03
N GLY A 9 -28.29 -6.98 -5.70
CA GLY A 9 -27.29 -6.48 -4.76
C GLY A 9 -26.01 -7.33 -4.73
N ASN A 10 -26.14 -8.65 -4.82
CA ASN A 10 -24.97 -9.54 -4.85
C ASN A 10 -24.12 -9.33 -6.12
N ASN A 11 -24.75 -9.14 -7.28
CA ASN A 11 -24.02 -8.86 -8.52
C ASN A 11 -23.34 -7.48 -8.50
N MET A 12 -23.99 -6.48 -7.90
CA MET A 12 -23.40 -5.15 -7.71
C MET A 12 -22.18 -5.20 -6.78
N MET A 13 -22.27 -5.90 -5.64
CA MET A 13 -21.16 -6.11 -4.72
C MET A 13 -19.98 -6.84 -5.39
N LYS A 14 -20.24 -7.84 -6.24
CA LYS A 14 -19.18 -8.54 -6.99
C LYS A 14 -18.45 -7.61 -7.95
N PHE A 15 -19.17 -6.72 -8.64
CA PHE A 15 -18.56 -5.74 -9.54
C PHE A 15 -17.66 -4.74 -8.78
N VAL A 16 -18.17 -4.19 -7.69
CA VAL A 16 -17.39 -3.27 -6.82
C VAL A 16 -16.15 -3.96 -6.26
N THR A 17 -16.30 -5.19 -5.77
CA THR A 17 -15.19 -5.98 -5.23
C THR A 17 -14.13 -6.27 -6.31
N ALA A 18 -14.55 -6.55 -7.54
CA ALA A 18 -13.63 -6.81 -8.65
C ALA A 18 -12.80 -5.56 -9.01
N ILE A 19 -13.44 -4.38 -9.09
CA ILE A 19 -12.72 -3.13 -9.36
C ILE A 19 -11.79 -2.77 -8.21
N LEU A 20 -12.24 -2.94 -6.97
CA LEU A 20 -11.43 -2.65 -5.79
C LEU A 20 -10.21 -3.57 -5.72
N ALA A 21 -10.37 -4.87 -6.00
CA ALA A 21 -9.26 -5.81 -6.09
C ALA A 21 -8.27 -5.41 -7.19
N ALA A 22 -8.75 -5.04 -8.38
CA ALA A 22 -7.90 -4.58 -9.48
C ALA A 22 -7.11 -3.32 -9.10
N ALA A 23 -7.76 -2.35 -8.45
CA ALA A 23 -7.12 -1.12 -7.98
C ALA A 23 -6.03 -1.41 -6.93
N LEU A 24 -6.27 -2.33 -5.99
CA LEU A 24 -5.26 -2.74 -5.00
C LEU A 24 -4.06 -3.42 -5.65
N VAL A 25 -4.27 -4.26 -6.66
CA VAL A 25 -3.17 -4.90 -7.40
C VAL A 25 -2.33 -3.84 -8.12
N ILE A 26 -2.97 -2.90 -8.82
CA ILE A 26 -2.25 -1.82 -9.52
C ILE A 26 -1.50 -0.93 -8.52
N GLY A 27 -2.13 -0.55 -7.41
CA GLY A 27 -1.52 0.24 -6.35
C GLY A 27 -0.32 -0.46 -5.70
N ALA A 28 -0.43 -1.77 -5.43
CA ALA A 28 0.67 -2.57 -4.90
C ALA A 28 1.83 -2.65 -5.90
N VAL A 29 1.55 -2.91 -7.18
CA VAL A 29 2.59 -2.94 -8.22
C VAL A 29 3.29 -1.58 -8.32
N TYR A 30 2.53 -0.48 -8.35
CA TYR A 30 3.10 0.87 -8.36
C TYR A 30 3.97 1.15 -7.13
N PHE A 31 3.47 0.84 -5.94
CA PHE A 31 4.19 1.07 -4.69
C PHE A 31 5.48 0.25 -4.63
N PHE A 32 5.41 -1.06 -4.87
CA PHE A 32 6.58 -1.94 -4.70
C PHE A 32 7.60 -1.85 -5.84
N PHE A 33 7.19 -1.57 -7.08
CA PHE A 33 8.10 -1.54 -8.22
C PHE A 33 8.52 -0.12 -8.63
N LEU A 34 7.64 0.88 -8.52
CA LEU A 34 7.94 2.26 -8.97
C LEU A 34 8.30 3.19 -7.81
N THR A 35 7.90 2.88 -6.58
CA THR A 35 8.33 3.62 -5.38
C THR A 35 9.10 2.67 -4.47
N PRO A 36 10.29 2.18 -4.87
CA PRO A 36 11.13 1.43 -3.94
C PRO A 36 11.29 2.33 -2.73
N GLY A 37 10.73 1.90 -1.59
CA GLY A 37 10.68 2.72 -0.40
C GLY A 37 12.09 3.16 -0.09
N GLU A 38 12.41 4.42 -0.39
CA GLU A 38 13.56 5.05 0.22
C GLU A 38 13.33 4.85 1.71
N PRO A 39 14.29 4.24 2.42
CA PRO A 39 14.13 3.95 3.83
C PRO A 39 13.77 5.25 4.53
N THR A 40 12.52 5.36 4.97
CA THR A 40 11.99 6.45 5.80
C THR A 40 12.61 6.35 7.19
N GLY A 41 13.91 6.57 7.22
CA GLY A 41 14.74 6.69 8.40
C GLY A 41 15.88 7.62 8.01
N PRO A 42 16.37 8.48 8.91
CA PRO A 42 17.58 9.22 8.64
C PRO A 42 18.70 8.20 8.41
N GLN A 43 18.99 7.89 7.15
CA GLN A 43 20.20 7.17 6.77
C GLN A 43 21.36 8.17 6.78
N THR A 44 21.55 8.82 7.91
CA THR A 44 22.88 9.26 8.29
C THR A 44 23.49 8.03 8.95
N PRO A 45 24.29 7.21 8.25
CA PRO A 45 25.18 6.29 8.97
C PRO A 45 25.91 7.13 10.02
N PRO A 46 25.96 6.72 11.30
CA PRO A 46 26.70 7.49 12.30
C PRO A 46 28.12 7.66 11.76
N SER A 47 28.49 8.91 11.45
CA SER A 47 29.80 9.23 10.92
C SER A 47 30.85 8.58 11.82
N PRO A 48 31.79 7.77 11.28
CA PRO A 48 32.83 7.09 12.07
C PRO A 48 33.74 8.03 12.89
N HIS A 49 33.58 9.34 12.71
CA HIS A 49 34.31 10.41 13.38
C HIS A 49 33.55 11.08 14.52
N ALA A 50 32.44 10.52 15.00
CA ALA A 50 31.88 10.87 16.31
C ALA A 50 32.78 10.29 17.42
N ILE A 51 34.05 10.69 17.39
CA ILE A 51 35.02 10.50 18.45
C ILE A 51 34.58 11.47 19.54
N ASP A 52 34.23 10.89 20.68
CA ASP A 52 33.99 11.54 21.96
C ASP A 52 35.01 12.67 22.18
N GLN A 53 34.55 13.91 22.11
CA GLN A 53 35.29 15.08 22.60
C GLN A 53 34.65 15.52 23.92
N THR A 54 34.72 14.67 24.95
CA THR A 54 34.79 15.18 26.32
C THR A 54 36.22 15.61 26.62
N LYS A 55 36.45 16.93 26.72
CA LYS A 55 37.40 17.50 27.67
C LYS A 55 37.01 18.93 28.04
#